data_AF-A0A0T6A2S8-F1
#
_entry.id   AF-A0A0T6A2S8-F1
#
_cell.length_a   1.000
_cell.length_b   1.000
_cell.length_c   1.000
_cell.angle_alpha   90.00
_cell.angle_beta   90.00
_cell.angle_gamma   90.00
#
_symmetry.space_group_name_H-M   'P 1'
#
loop_
_entity.id
_entity.type
_entity.pdbx_description
1 polymer ?
#
loop_
_entity_poly.entity_id
_entity_poly.type
_entity_poly.pdbx_seq_one_letter_code
_entity_poly.pdbx_strand_id
1 'polypeptide(L)'
;MHWRIEQIIDQMGGRGVRGALGYIGASEIAYHCRKDDSKPVNSTVDDHGLIEFEIGLMFRVNGKEREAWKMVVSLESDDTYTVRLFRKATPEEWGRKILAVVLDTDTDVYCDNLQAVVEGMYDQAIKKYNRGMIRIA
;
A
#
# COMPACT_ATOMS: atom_id res chain seq x y z
N MET A 1 5.84 -17.85 -5.70
CA MET A 1 5.93 -16.45 -5.25
C MET A 1 7.41 -16.09 -5.25
N HIS A 2 7.79 -14.89 -5.66
CA HIS A 2 9.20 -14.50 -5.80
C HIS A 2 9.79 -14.15 -4.42
N TRP A 3 11.07 -14.46 -4.16
CA TRP A 3 11.70 -14.27 -2.83
C TRP A 3 11.63 -12.83 -2.33
N ARG A 4 11.72 -11.84 -3.23
CA ARG A 4 11.55 -10.41 -2.91
C ARG A 4 10.17 -10.09 -2.34
N ILE A 5 9.12 -10.75 -2.83
CA ILE A 5 7.76 -10.58 -2.32
C ILE A 5 7.59 -11.27 -0.96
N GLU A 6 8.22 -12.43 -0.78
CA GLU A 6 8.27 -13.11 0.52
C GLU A 6 8.93 -12.22 1.56
N GLN A 7 10.06 -11.59 1.22
CA GLN A 7 10.72 -10.63 2.10
C GLN A 7 9.83 -9.46 2.48
N ILE A 8 9.11 -8.82 1.54
CA ILE A 8 8.20 -7.73 1.89
C ILE A 8 7.14 -8.21 2.90
N ILE A 9 6.57 -9.41 2.68
CA ILE A 9 5.59 -9.99 3.61
C ILE A 9 6.21 -10.23 5.00
N ASP A 10 7.44 -10.77 5.05
CA ASP A 10 8.13 -11.06 6.30
C ASP A 10 8.49 -9.77 7.07
N GLN A 11 8.95 -8.73 6.37
CA GLN A 11 9.24 -7.41 6.96
C GLN A 11 7.98 -6.67 7.46
N MET A 12 6.80 -7.03 6.94
CA MET A 12 5.51 -6.59 7.48
C MET A 12 5.04 -7.42 8.69
N GLY A 13 5.89 -8.28 9.27
CA GLY A 13 5.54 -9.15 10.40
C GLY A 13 4.89 -10.47 9.98
N GLY A 14 4.95 -10.82 8.69
CA GLY A 14 4.44 -12.07 8.13
C GLY A 14 2.93 -12.08 7.86
N ARG A 15 2.39 -13.28 7.59
CA ARG A 15 0.99 -13.50 7.19
C ARG A 15 0.01 -13.73 8.34
N GLY A 16 0.49 -13.67 9.58
CA GLY A 16 -0.31 -13.98 10.76
C GLY A 16 -1.19 -12.80 11.21
N VAL A 17 -2.09 -13.06 12.15
CA VAL A 17 -2.98 -12.05 12.77
C VAL A 17 -2.20 -10.92 13.47
N ARG A 18 -0.91 -11.15 13.79
CA ARG A 18 0.00 -10.19 14.42
C ARG A 18 0.86 -9.40 13.44
N GLY A 19 0.81 -9.71 12.14
CA GLY A 19 1.49 -8.94 11.11
C GLY A 19 0.62 -7.78 10.64
N ALA A 20 1.24 -6.77 10.01
CA ALA A 20 0.55 -5.59 9.52
C ALA A 20 -0.66 -5.94 8.63
N LEU A 21 -0.52 -6.97 7.78
CA LEU A 21 -1.62 -7.45 6.92
C LEU A 21 -2.84 -7.90 7.73
N GLY A 22 -2.64 -8.60 8.85
CA GLY A 22 -3.73 -8.98 9.75
C GLY A 22 -4.33 -7.76 10.44
N TYR A 23 -3.48 -6.86 10.94
CA TYR A 23 -3.88 -5.65 11.67
C TYR A 23 -4.77 -4.71 10.83
N ILE A 24 -4.39 -4.44 9.59
CA ILE A 24 -5.11 -3.51 8.69
C ILE A 24 -6.30 -4.16 7.96
N GLY A 25 -6.57 -5.45 8.23
CA GLY A 25 -7.60 -6.22 7.54
C GLY A 25 -7.32 -6.39 6.05
N ALA A 26 -6.06 -6.69 5.69
CA ALA A 26 -5.65 -6.83 4.31
C ALA A 26 -6.44 -7.93 3.59
N SER A 27 -6.94 -7.61 2.39
CA SER A 27 -7.65 -8.54 1.50
C SER A 27 -7.26 -8.26 0.05
N GLU A 28 -7.72 -9.12 -0.89
CA GLU A 28 -7.44 -8.95 -2.33
C GLU A 28 -5.95 -8.72 -2.64
N ILE A 29 -5.06 -9.50 -2.01
CA ILE A 29 -3.60 -9.33 -2.15
C ILE A 29 -3.18 -9.67 -3.58
N ALA A 30 -2.61 -8.69 -4.25
CA ALA A 30 -1.93 -8.80 -5.53
C ALA A 30 -0.45 -8.45 -5.36
N TYR A 31 0.38 -8.97 -6.25
CA TYR A 31 1.80 -8.66 -6.26
C TYR A 31 2.27 -8.44 -7.70
N HIS A 32 3.26 -7.56 -7.84
CA HIS A 32 4.02 -7.45 -9.07
C HIS A 32 5.50 -7.65 -8.72
N CYS A 33 6.17 -8.48 -9.50
CA CYS A 33 7.60 -8.69 -9.35
C CYS A 33 8.20 -8.90 -10.73
N ARG A 34 9.12 -8.01 -11.11
CA ARG A 34 9.97 -8.22 -12.27
C ARG A 34 10.75 -9.53 -12.14
N LYS A 35 11.02 -10.16 -13.29
CA LYS A 35 11.67 -11.49 -13.39
C LYS A 35 13.19 -11.44 -13.37
N ASP A 36 13.79 -10.28 -13.62
CA ASP A 36 15.24 -10.13 -13.60
C ASP A 36 15.76 -9.65 -12.24
N ASP A 37 17.06 -9.85 -12.04
CA ASP A 37 17.74 -9.52 -10.79
C ASP A 37 18.24 -8.08 -10.73
N SER A 38 18.01 -7.25 -11.76
CA SER A 38 18.45 -5.86 -11.75
C SER A 38 17.73 -5.04 -10.66
N LYS A 39 18.32 -3.92 -10.26
CA LYS A 39 17.69 -3.00 -9.29
C LYS A 39 16.40 -2.43 -9.88
N PRO A 40 15.31 -2.35 -9.10
CA PRO A 40 14.06 -1.78 -9.61
C PRO A 40 14.23 -0.29 -9.91
N VAL A 41 13.38 0.24 -10.77
CA VAL A 41 13.13 1.68 -10.94
C VAL A 41 12.20 2.14 -9.83
N ASN A 42 12.41 3.37 -9.35
CA ASN A 42 11.60 3.90 -8.28
C ASN A 42 10.12 4.00 -8.68
N SER A 43 9.24 3.67 -7.74
CA SER A 43 7.81 3.73 -7.94
C SER A 43 7.32 5.17 -8.05
N THR A 44 6.37 5.41 -8.96
CA THR A 44 5.84 6.75 -9.27
C THR A 44 4.32 6.77 -9.17
N VAL A 45 3.78 7.99 -9.15
CA VAL A 45 2.34 8.24 -9.28
C VAL A 45 2.15 9.09 -10.52
N ASP A 46 1.30 8.64 -11.43
CA ASP A 46 0.99 9.39 -12.66
C ASP A 46 0.00 10.55 -12.39
N ASP A 47 -0.26 11.36 -13.41
CA ASP A 47 -1.20 12.49 -13.34
C ASP A 47 -2.66 12.06 -13.08
N HIS A 48 -2.95 10.76 -13.19
CA HIS A 48 -4.25 10.16 -12.92
C HIS A 48 -4.35 9.52 -11.52
N GLY A 49 -3.26 9.57 -10.74
CA GLY A 49 -3.14 8.99 -9.41
C GLY A 49 -2.88 7.48 -9.41
N LEU A 50 -2.60 6.87 -10.56
CA LEU A 50 -2.20 5.48 -10.64
C LEU A 50 -0.75 5.32 -10.17
N ILE A 51 -0.52 4.24 -9.43
CA ILE A 51 0.78 3.92 -8.85
C ILE A 51 1.47 2.91 -9.75
N GLU A 52 2.62 3.28 -10.29
CA GLU A 52 3.48 2.40 -11.09
C GLU A 52 4.65 1.91 -10.22
N PHE A 53 4.91 0.60 -10.23
CA PHE A 53 6.00 -0.01 -9.49
C PHE A 53 6.43 -1.34 -10.13
N GLU A 54 7.71 -1.67 -10.05
CA GLU A 54 8.25 -2.91 -10.66
C GLU A 54 8.25 -4.11 -9.69
N ILE A 55 8.38 -3.86 -8.39
CA ILE A 55 8.42 -4.88 -7.36
C ILE A 55 7.63 -4.39 -6.15
N GLY A 56 6.60 -5.14 -5.77
CA GLY A 56 5.77 -4.74 -4.64
C GLY A 56 4.51 -5.56 -4.43
N LEU A 57 3.81 -5.21 -3.36
CA LEU A 57 2.54 -5.74 -2.95
C LEU A 57 1.47 -4.67 -3.05
N MET A 58 0.28 -5.05 -3.52
CA MET A 58 -0.92 -4.24 -3.45
C MET A 58 -2.01 -5.03 -2.76
N PHE A 59 -2.71 -4.43 -1.82
CA PHE A 59 -3.82 -5.09 -1.14
C PHE A 59 -4.87 -4.08 -0.72
N ARG A 60 -6.11 -4.54 -0.59
CA ARG A 60 -7.20 -3.78 -0.03
C ARG A 60 -7.05 -3.72 1.49
N VAL A 61 -7.34 -2.57 2.09
CA VAL A 61 -7.36 -2.38 3.54
C VAL A 61 -8.77 -2.05 4.01
N ASN A 62 -9.03 -2.27 5.30
CA ASN A 62 -10.24 -1.71 5.91
C ASN A 62 -10.21 -0.17 5.81
N GLY A 63 -11.37 0.47 5.78
CA GLY A 63 -11.40 1.89 5.49
C GLY A 63 -12.77 2.50 5.62
N LYS A 64 -12.93 3.67 4.99
CA LYS A 64 -14.20 4.39 4.99
C LYS A 64 -15.25 3.67 4.16
N GLU A 65 -16.47 3.68 4.66
CA GLU A 65 -17.61 3.04 3.99
C GLU A 65 -17.77 3.59 2.56
N ARG A 66 -17.95 2.67 1.59
CA ARG A 66 -18.08 2.95 0.15
C ARG A 66 -16.83 3.50 -0.53
N GLU A 67 -15.71 3.61 0.17
CA GLU A 67 -14.42 3.90 -0.44
C GLU A 67 -13.58 2.62 -0.48
N ALA A 68 -13.14 2.25 -1.68
CA ALA A 68 -12.23 1.11 -1.85
C ALA A 68 -10.79 1.57 -1.60
N TRP A 69 -10.36 1.51 -0.34
CA TRP A 69 -8.99 1.83 0.06
C TRP A 69 -8.06 0.67 -0.24
N LYS A 70 -6.87 1.01 -0.73
CA LYS A 70 -5.81 0.07 -1.06
C LYS A 70 -4.49 0.65 -0.60
N MET A 71 -3.58 -0.24 -0.27
CA MET A 71 -2.21 0.11 0.04
C MET A 71 -1.27 -0.60 -0.93
N VAL A 72 -0.20 0.10 -1.32
CA VAL A 72 0.92 -0.44 -2.08
C VAL A 72 2.17 -0.33 -1.23
N VAL A 73 2.95 -1.40 -1.20
CA VAL A 73 4.31 -1.43 -0.67
C VAL A 73 5.24 -1.79 -1.81
N SER A 74 6.07 -0.84 -2.23
CA SER A 74 6.99 -0.97 -3.36
C SER A 74 8.43 -1.05 -2.86
N LEU A 75 9.24 -1.93 -3.46
CA LEU A 75 10.70 -1.97 -3.25
C LEU A 75 11.36 -1.00 -4.25
N GLU A 76 12.19 -0.10 -3.73
CA GLU A 76 12.83 0.98 -4.48
C GLU A 76 14.27 0.64 -4.88
N SER A 77 14.86 1.46 -5.76
CA SER A 77 16.20 1.22 -6.33
C SER A 77 17.34 1.26 -5.32
N ASP A 78 17.12 1.95 -4.20
CA ASP A 78 18.04 2.15 -3.08
C ASP A 78 17.86 1.11 -1.96
N ASP A 79 17.13 0.02 -2.25
CA ASP A 79 16.86 -1.07 -1.31
C ASP A 79 15.99 -0.65 -0.09
N THR A 80 15.25 0.46 -0.24
CA THR A 80 14.21 0.91 0.70
C THR A 80 12.81 0.58 0.19
N TYR A 81 11.78 0.87 0.98
CA TYR A 81 10.39 0.75 0.58
C TYR A 81 9.71 2.12 0.45
N THR A 82 8.76 2.21 -0.49
CA THR A 82 7.72 3.23 -0.47
C THR A 82 6.38 2.60 -0.12
N VAL A 83 5.69 3.17 0.87
CA VAL A 83 4.33 2.80 1.24
C VAL A 83 3.38 3.88 0.77
N ARG A 84 2.32 3.50 0.05
CA ARG A 84 1.27 4.43 -0.38
C ARG A 84 -0.10 3.90 -0.04
N LEU A 85 -0.90 4.72 0.62
CA LEU A 85 -2.32 4.48 0.83
C LEU A 85 -3.11 5.32 -0.18
N PHE A 86 -4.08 4.71 -0.85
CA PHE A 86 -4.92 5.38 -1.83
C PHE A 86 -6.34 4.84 -1.82
N ARG A 87 -7.26 5.60 -2.40
CA ARG A 87 -8.62 5.14 -2.71
C ARG A 87 -8.87 5.19 -4.20
N LYS A 88 -9.83 4.40 -4.68
CA LYS A 88 -10.39 4.60 -6.01
C LYS A 88 -11.04 5.99 -6.11
N ALA A 89 -10.88 6.62 -7.27
CA ALA A 89 -11.57 7.86 -7.58
C ALA A 89 -13.09 7.64 -7.60
N THR A 90 -13.83 8.68 -7.23
CA THR A 90 -15.28 8.74 -7.28
C THR A 90 -15.77 9.01 -8.71
N PRO A 91 -17.05 8.74 -9.04
CA PRO A 91 -17.59 9.05 -10.36
C PRO A 91 -17.42 10.53 -10.79
N GLU A 92 -17.44 11.47 -9.84
CA GLU A 92 -17.19 12.89 -10.12
C GLU A 92 -15.73 13.13 -10.55
N GLU A 93 -14.78 12.48 -9.88
CA GLU A 93 -13.35 12.58 -10.15
C GLU A 93 -12.95 11.92 -11.48
N TRP A 94 -13.67 10.88 -11.90
CA TRP A 94 -13.49 10.27 -13.22
C TRP A 94 -13.75 11.26 -14.36
N GLY A 95 -14.69 12.19 -14.18
CA GLY A 95 -14.93 13.28 -15.13
C GLY A 95 -13.73 14.20 -15.32
N ARG A 96 -12.80 14.22 -14.34
CA ARG A 96 -11.52 14.94 -14.38
C ARG A 96 -10.34 14.05 -14.76
N LYS A 97 -10.60 12.84 -15.26
CA LYS A 97 -9.60 11.80 -15.58
C LYS A 97 -8.78 11.34 -14.38
N ILE A 98 -9.24 11.52 -13.14
CA ILE A 98 -8.58 10.96 -11.97
C ILE A 98 -9.07 9.54 -11.77
N LEU A 99 -8.16 8.58 -11.57
CA LEU A 99 -8.48 7.15 -11.43
C LEU A 99 -8.29 6.66 -9.99
N ALA A 100 -7.32 7.23 -9.29
CA ALA A 100 -7.08 6.99 -7.88
C ALA A 100 -6.65 8.28 -7.18
N VAL A 101 -6.82 8.31 -5.86
CA VAL A 101 -6.41 9.44 -5.02
C VAL A 101 -5.52 8.90 -3.92
N VAL A 102 -4.25 9.31 -3.94
CA VAL A 102 -3.29 9.02 -2.88
C VAL A 102 -3.70 9.79 -1.63
N LEU A 103 -3.96 9.06 -0.55
CA LEU A 103 -4.36 9.58 0.74
C LEU A 103 -3.15 9.89 1.62
N ASP A 104 -2.11 9.06 1.50
CA ASP A 104 -0.86 9.20 2.23
C ASP A 104 0.31 8.50 1.52
N THR A 105 1.52 8.93 1.82
CA THR A 105 2.76 8.36 1.27
C THR A 105 3.89 8.50 2.26
N ASP A 106 4.62 7.40 2.45
CA ASP A 106 5.87 7.36 3.20
C ASP A 106 6.95 6.75 2.31
N THR A 107 8.10 7.43 2.20
CA THR A 107 9.23 7.09 1.32
C THR A 107 10.46 6.86 2.17
N ASP A 108 11.46 6.14 1.66
CA ASP A 108 12.71 5.85 2.42
C ASP A 108 12.41 5.02 3.69
N VAL A 109 11.50 4.04 3.55
CA VAL A 109 11.09 3.16 4.64
C VAL A 109 12.06 1.97 4.70
N TYR A 110 12.80 1.87 5.81
CA TYR A 110 13.71 0.75 6.06
C TYR A 110 12.95 -0.51 6.50
N CYS A 111 13.55 -1.67 6.25
CA CYS A 111 12.93 -2.98 6.49
C CYS A 111 12.49 -3.21 7.94
N ASP A 112 13.29 -2.75 8.90
CA ASP A 112 13.03 -2.82 10.34
C ASP A 112 11.82 -1.98 10.78
N ASN A 113 11.45 -0.97 10.00
CA ASN A 113 10.35 -0.05 10.28
C ASN A 113 9.11 -0.32 9.43
N LEU A 114 9.19 -1.21 8.44
CA LEU A 114 8.12 -1.39 7.44
C LEU A 114 6.78 -1.75 8.07
N GLN A 115 6.76 -2.70 9.01
CA GLN A 115 5.54 -3.05 9.74
C GLN A 115 4.93 -1.83 10.45
N ALA A 116 5.73 -1.10 11.22
CA ALA A 116 5.28 0.05 12.00
C ALA A 116 4.78 1.19 11.11
N VAL A 117 5.42 1.43 9.96
CA VAL A 117 4.97 2.45 8.99
C VAL A 117 3.64 2.05 8.35
N VAL A 118 3.47 0.79 7.94
CA VAL A 118 2.21 0.31 7.37
C VAL A 118 1.05 0.45 8.37
N GLU A 119 1.25 -0.01 9.60
CA GLU A 119 0.24 0.08 10.66
C GLU A 119 -0.05 1.54 11.05
N GLY A 120 1.01 2.36 11.18
CA GLY A 120 0.92 3.78 11.51
C GLY A 120 0.21 4.61 10.45
N MET A 121 0.53 4.39 9.17
CA MET A 121 -0.13 5.06 8.04
C MET A 121 -1.62 4.73 8.02
N TYR A 122 -1.97 3.45 8.23
CA TYR A 122 -3.36 3.03 8.35
C TYR A 122 -4.09 3.74 9.50
N ASP A 123 -3.49 3.76 10.70
CA ASP A 123 -4.07 4.42 11.87
C ASP A 123 -4.32 5.92 11.65
N GLN A 124 -3.34 6.59 11.05
CA GLN A 124 -3.45 8.02 10.72
C GLN A 124 -4.57 8.26 9.71
N ALA A 125 -4.67 7.43 8.67
CA ALA A 125 -5.72 7.54 7.68
C ALA A 125 -7.12 7.29 8.25
N ILE A 126 -7.28 6.28 9.11
CA ILE A 126 -8.55 6.02 9.80
C ILE A 126 -8.95 7.19 10.69
N LYS A 127 -8.02 7.77 11.44
CA LYS A 127 -8.28 8.97 12.26
C LYS A 127 -8.70 10.16 11.40
N LYS A 128 -7.97 10.42 10.32
CA LYS A 128 -8.16 11.58 9.44
C LYS A 128 -9.41 11.51 8.58
N TYR A 129 -9.65 10.36 7.94
CA TYR A 129 -10.70 10.22 6.93
C TYR A 129 -11.92 9.43 7.40
N ASN A 130 -11.79 8.59 8.44
CA ASN A 130 -12.88 7.75 8.94
C ASN A 130 -13.31 8.07 10.38
N ARG A 131 -12.97 9.26 10.89
CA ARG A 131 -13.29 9.74 12.26
C ARG A 131 -12.87 8.77 13.37
N GLY A 132 -11.84 7.96 13.13
CA GLY A 132 -11.37 6.96 14.09
C GLY A 132 -12.24 5.70 14.21
N MET A 133 -13.26 5.53 13.36
CA MET A 133 -14.08 4.31 13.36
C MET A 133 -13.56 3.30 12.35
N ILE A 134 -13.46 2.03 12.75
CA ILE A 134 -13.23 0.90 11.84
C ILE A 134 -14.53 0.08 11.86
N ARG A 135 -15.23 0.01 10.73
CA ARG A 135 -16.36 -0.92 10.58
C ARG A 135 -15.85 -2.20 9.93
N ILE A 136 -15.96 -3.30 10.67
CA ILE A 136 -15.72 -4.65 10.16
C ILE A 136 -16.94 -4.98 9.29
N ALA A 137 -16.74 -5.11 7.98
CA ALA A 137 -17.80 -5.53 7.05
C ALA A 137 -17.90 -7.06 7.01
#